data_AF-A0A7C4HYT6-F1
#
_entry.id   AF-A0A7C4HYT6-F1
#
_cell.length_a   1.000
_cell.length_b   1.000
_cell.length_c   1.000
_cell.angle_alpha   90.00
_cell.angle_beta   90.00
_cell.angle_gamma   90.00
#
_symmetry.space_group_name_H-M   'P 1'
#
loop_
_entity.id
_entity.type
_entity.pdbx_description
1 polymer ?
#
loop_
_entity_poly.entity_id
_entity_poly.type
_entity_poly.pdbx_seq_one_letter_code
_entity_poly.pdbx_strand_id
1 'polypeptide(L)'
;MTNRYLSLIPLIILSLLVVLVTPVSAEAYTTIMEDENIKISLYYPPEVKIESCYTFTLKVEALKQLIVDELVLTIKLYRDGITETIYSQTILSGKTLSPSDVYSKNIEICIPSPRRPDPYLLAELAVTYTVIIDPSITPDPIALYVKWYMSTVRRYTYNEVLLDLESAKKRIKTLEEKIDNLKSEISKLQDSLDSLSSSYSKLSSSYNSLVNSFNKLQADYEELKKKYGKLEEAYKDVSEEYRKLQIDYEKLRTLYEDLIEDNKQLQSLYNSLREDYQTLLKEYYQLQGVYNNVYERYVDLKSRHEENIELIGQLKSTIQNLKEEVTEKENQLSELNLAYTSLTNENTMTKYILYAESAAIGGIAASLLVLNILRRRGKTVSPPPPIVPSPPPPPPVSEKVNSEMEVKNSTNGKIQKVLSGRRITLPKDVVEKFGIVEGGKVRIECTDEYIKVIPIKEEVQQNQ
;
A
#
# COMPACT_ATOMS: atom_id res chain seq x y z
N MET A 1 37.40 40.53 -50.10
CA MET A 1 38.09 41.22 -51.23
C MET A 1 37.32 40.95 -52.50
N THR A 2 37.39 41.85 -53.51
CA THR A 2 37.24 41.60 -54.99
C THR A 2 36.07 40.74 -55.53
N ASN A 3 35.37 41.08 -56.62
CA ASN A 3 35.26 42.34 -57.36
C ASN A 3 34.04 42.27 -58.34
N ARG A 4 33.20 43.32 -58.32
CA ARG A 4 32.70 44.15 -59.44
C ARG A 4 32.08 43.57 -60.74
N TYR A 5 31.21 44.42 -61.32
CA TYR A 5 30.77 44.54 -62.73
C TYR A 5 29.72 43.53 -63.26
N LEU A 6 28.82 43.86 -64.21
CA LEU A 6 28.26 45.16 -64.68
C LEU A 6 27.10 44.89 -65.67
N SER A 7 25.88 45.39 -65.44
CA SER A 7 24.75 45.48 -66.41
C SER A 7 23.47 46.01 -65.71
N LEU A 8 22.52 46.78 -66.28
CA LEU A 8 22.52 47.79 -67.36
C LEU A 8 21.35 48.77 -67.09
N ILE A 9 21.42 49.94 -67.74
CA ILE A 9 20.56 51.16 -67.70
C ILE A 9 19.04 50.95 -67.46
N PRO A 10 18.35 51.83 -66.67
CA PRO A 10 16.90 51.81 -66.48
C PRO A 10 16.11 52.51 -67.60
N LEU A 11 14.85 52.13 -67.82
CA LEU A 11 13.95 52.78 -68.77
C LEU A 11 12.49 52.88 -68.29
N ILE A 12 12.08 54.13 -68.06
CA ILE A 12 10.74 54.74 -68.05
C ILE A 12 9.54 53.83 -68.39
N ILE A 13 8.57 53.74 -67.47
CA ILE A 13 7.14 53.97 -67.76
C ILE A 13 6.55 54.78 -66.59
N LEU A 14 6.10 56.00 -66.89
CA LEU A 14 5.28 56.81 -66.00
C LEU A 14 3.81 56.55 -66.36
N SER A 15 3.23 55.48 -65.81
CA SER A 15 1.82 55.14 -66.05
C SER A 15 0.92 56.10 -65.27
N LEU A 16 0.60 57.24 -65.90
CA LEU A 16 -0.37 58.21 -65.45
C LEU A 16 -1.72 57.50 -65.25
N LEU A 17 -2.13 57.29 -63.99
CA LEU A 17 -3.40 56.64 -63.65
C LEU A 17 -4.56 57.61 -63.91
N VAL A 18 -4.87 57.84 -65.19
CA VAL A 18 -6.11 58.47 -65.60
C VAL A 18 -7.23 57.53 -65.18
N VAL A 19 -7.90 57.89 -64.07
CA VAL A 19 -9.17 57.29 -63.69
C VAL A 19 -10.15 57.64 -64.81
N LEU A 20 -10.34 56.70 -65.74
CA LEU A 20 -11.55 56.69 -66.55
C LEU A 20 -12.70 56.52 -65.57
N VAL A 21 -13.36 57.64 -65.26
CA VAL A 21 -14.69 57.65 -64.71
C VAL A 21 -15.56 56.98 -65.77
N THR A 22 -15.77 55.67 -65.62
CA THR A 22 -16.82 54.98 -66.34
C THR A 22 -18.10 55.74 -66.06
N PRO A 23 -18.91 56.07 -67.08
CA PRO A 23 -20.22 56.66 -66.82
C PRO A 23 -20.99 55.65 -65.98
N VAL A 24 -21.21 55.99 -64.70
CA VAL A 24 -22.08 55.22 -63.83
C VAL A 24 -23.45 55.29 -64.49
N SER A 25 -23.84 54.18 -65.14
CA SER A 25 -25.20 53.98 -65.63
C SER A 25 -26.09 53.81 -64.40
N ALA A 26 -26.42 54.94 -63.77
CA ALA A 26 -27.48 55.01 -62.80
C ALA A 26 -28.72 54.34 -63.43
N GLU A 27 -29.40 53.51 -62.64
CA GLU A 27 -30.52 52.70 -63.13
C GLU A 27 -31.69 53.61 -63.51
N ALA A 28 -31.66 54.08 -64.76
CA ALA A 28 -32.71 54.89 -65.34
C ALA A 28 -33.97 54.04 -65.39
N TYR A 29 -35.01 54.48 -64.70
CA TYR A 29 -36.31 53.84 -64.73
C TYR A 29 -36.82 53.86 -66.17
N THR A 30 -37.38 52.73 -66.60
CA THR A 30 -37.85 52.55 -67.97
C THR A 30 -39.36 52.37 -67.98
N THR A 31 -40.05 53.30 -68.64
CA THR A 31 -41.42 53.08 -69.10
C THR A 31 -41.33 52.57 -70.53
N ILE A 32 -41.76 51.33 -70.76
CA ILE A 32 -41.81 50.72 -72.09
C ILE A 32 -43.28 50.60 -72.51
N MET A 33 -43.60 51.12 -73.69
CA MET A 33 -44.87 50.95 -74.39
C MET A 33 -44.59 50.21 -75.68
N GLU A 34 -45.20 49.04 -75.88
CA GLU A 34 -44.85 48.12 -76.96
C GLU A 34 -46.10 47.41 -77.49
N ASP A 35 -46.24 47.35 -78.81
CA ASP A 35 -47.18 46.50 -79.53
C ASP A 35 -46.43 45.63 -80.55
N GLU A 36 -47.11 44.95 -81.49
CA GLU A 36 -46.43 44.15 -82.51
C GLU A 36 -45.63 44.97 -83.54
N ASN A 37 -45.74 46.30 -83.53
CA ASN A 37 -45.33 47.19 -84.62
C ASN A 37 -44.24 48.16 -84.16
N ILE A 38 -44.35 48.70 -82.94
CA ILE A 38 -43.46 49.72 -82.39
C ILE A 38 -43.21 49.50 -80.88
N LYS A 39 -41.98 49.77 -80.46
CA LYS A 39 -41.53 49.76 -79.07
C LYS A 39 -40.98 51.15 -78.71
N ILE A 40 -41.54 51.77 -77.67
CA ILE A 40 -41.16 53.09 -77.18
C ILE A 40 -40.68 52.94 -75.75
N SER A 41 -39.42 53.30 -75.48
CA SER A 41 -38.81 53.24 -74.14
C SER A 41 -38.39 54.64 -73.70
N LEU A 42 -38.99 55.14 -72.63
CA LEU A 42 -38.57 56.37 -71.95
C LEU A 42 -37.71 56.01 -70.73
N TYR A 43 -36.45 56.43 -70.75
CA TYR A 43 -35.46 56.28 -69.68
C TYR A 43 -35.37 57.58 -68.88
N TYR A 44 -35.48 57.51 -67.55
CA TYR A 44 -35.48 58.69 -66.68
C TYR A 44 -34.88 58.42 -65.30
N PRO A 45 -34.31 59.44 -64.61
CA PRO A 45 -33.81 59.28 -63.24
C PRO A 45 -34.97 59.05 -62.24
N PRO A 46 -34.81 58.20 -61.22
CA PRO A 46 -35.86 57.93 -60.23
C PRO A 46 -36.17 59.13 -59.32
N GLU A 47 -35.17 59.98 -59.05
CA GLU A 47 -35.31 61.18 -58.22
C GLU A 47 -34.83 62.42 -58.98
N VAL A 48 -35.59 63.51 -58.89
CA VAL A 48 -35.24 64.81 -59.48
C VAL A 48 -35.31 65.92 -58.43
N LYS A 49 -34.21 66.66 -58.31
CA LYS A 49 -34.06 67.77 -57.37
C LYS A 49 -34.60 69.08 -57.96
N ILE A 50 -35.20 69.90 -57.12
CA ILE A 50 -35.55 71.30 -57.40
C ILE A 50 -34.27 72.11 -57.68
N GLU A 51 -34.32 73.07 -58.61
CA GLU A 51 -33.15 73.84 -59.08
C GLU A 51 -32.07 72.93 -59.69
N SER A 52 -32.46 71.92 -60.45
CA SER A 52 -31.55 71.04 -61.20
C SER A 52 -32.19 70.57 -62.50
N CYS A 53 -31.35 70.31 -63.51
CA CYS A 53 -31.74 69.84 -64.83
C CYS A 53 -31.37 68.37 -65.02
N TYR A 54 -32.22 67.63 -65.70
CA TYR A 54 -32.14 66.18 -65.82
C TYR A 54 -32.41 65.73 -67.26
N THR A 55 -31.64 64.74 -67.71
CA THR A 55 -31.78 64.15 -69.05
C THR A 55 -32.70 62.95 -69.01
N PHE A 56 -33.72 62.98 -69.87
CA PHE A 56 -34.64 61.91 -70.18
C PHE A 56 -34.30 61.41 -71.59
N THR A 57 -34.15 60.09 -71.79
CA THR A 57 -33.85 59.52 -73.12
C THR A 57 -35.08 58.79 -73.63
N LEU A 58 -35.59 59.18 -74.80
CA LEU A 58 -36.72 58.54 -75.46
C LEU A 58 -36.21 57.75 -76.67
N LYS A 59 -36.26 56.42 -76.58
CA LYS A 59 -35.97 55.47 -77.67
C LYS A 59 -37.29 55.06 -78.34
N VAL A 60 -37.29 54.97 -79.67
CA VAL A 60 -38.40 54.46 -80.49
C VAL A 60 -37.82 53.45 -81.47
N GLU A 61 -38.37 52.25 -81.51
CA GLU A 61 -37.84 51.09 -82.25
C GLU A 61 -38.98 50.43 -83.03
N ALA A 62 -38.84 50.37 -84.35
CA ALA A 62 -39.88 49.85 -85.24
C ALA A 62 -39.67 48.35 -85.49
N LEU A 63 -40.66 47.53 -85.12
CA LEU A 63 -40.64 46.08 -85.30
C LEU A 63 -41.17 45.65 -86.68
N LYS A 64 -41.99 46.50 -87.31
CA LYS A 64 -42.49 46.37 -88.69
C LYS A 64 -42.33 47.70 -89.43
N GLN A 65 -42.50 47.71 -90.75
CA GLN A 65 -42.53 48.95 -91.52
C GLN A 65 -43.79 49.75 -91.19
N LEU A 66 -43.64 50.99 -90.76
CA LEU A 66 -44.75 51.85 -90.28
C LEU A 66 -44.47 53.33 -90.54
N ILE A 67 -45.50 54.17 -90.43
CA ILE A 67 -45.38 55.64 -90.49
C ILE A 67 -45.82 56.20 -89.14
N VAL A 68 -44.97 57.01 -88.51
CA VAL A 68 -45.29 57.72 -87.27
C VAL A 68 -45.87 59.09 -87.62
N ASP A 69 -47.20 59.18 -87.65
CA ASP A 69 -47.92 60.42 -87.99
C ASP A 69 -47.65 61.55 -86.99
N GLU A 70 -47.77 61.28 -85.68
CA GLU A 70 -47.28 62.13 -84.60
C GLU A 70 -46.91 61.31 -83.34
N LEU A 71 -45.86 61.73 -82.65
CA LEU A 71 -45.49 61.27 -81.31
C LEU A 71 -45.16 62.49 -80.45
N VAL A 72 -45.96 62.76 -79.41
CA VAL A 72 -45.77 63.90 -78.48
C VAL A 72 -45.37 63.38 -77.10
N LEU A 73 -44.37 64.02 -76.48
CA LEU A 73 -44.05 63.82 -75.06
C LEU A 73 -44.39 65.07 -74.27
N THR A 74 -45.25 64.91 -73.25
CA THR A 74 -45.64 65.96 -72.30
C THR A 74 -45.36 65.50 -70.88
N ILE A 75 -44.62 66.28 -70.10
CA ILE A 75 -44.27 65.99 -68.71
C ILE A 75 -44.78 67.12 -67.80
N LYS A 76 -45.43 66.73 -66.70
CA LYS A 76 -46.13 67.62 -65.78
C LYS A 76 -45.60 67.48 -64.36
N LEU A 77 -45.40 68.61 -63.69
CA LEU A 77 -45.04 68.70 -62.28
C LEU A 77 -46.31 68.86 -61.45
N TYR A 78 -46.50 67.97 -60.48
CA TYR A 78 -47.55 68.07 -59.47
C TYR A 78 -46.94 68.60 -58.17
N ARG A 79 -47.46 69.72 -57.64
CA ARG A 79 -46.98 70.35 -56.39
C ARG A 79 -48.12 71.12 -55.73
N ASP A 80 -48.28 70.99 -54.42
CA ASP A 80 -49.26 71.75 -53.61
C ASP A 80 -50.72 71.74 -54.14
N GLY A 81 -51.12 70.66 -54.84
CA GLY A 81 -52.44 70.53 -55.48
C GLY A 81 -52.55 71.15 -56.88
N ILE A 82 -51.51 71.83 -57.36
CA ILE A 82 -51.43 72.43 -58.70
C ILE A 82 -50.68 71.47 -59.66
N THR A 83 -51.09 71.46 -60.93
CA THR A 83 -50.44 70.71 -62.01
C THR A 83 -49.88 71.67 -63.05
N GLU A 84 -48.56 71.73 -63.20
CA GLU A 84 -47.85 72.58 -64.16
C GLU A 84 -47.26 71.73 -65.28
N THR A 85 -47.28 72.19 -66.53
CA THR A 85 -46.64 71.47 -67.66
C THR A 85 -45.23 72.00 -67.86
N ILE A 86 -44.22 71.23 -67.46
CA ILE A 86 -42.80 71.67 -67.47
C ILE A 86 -42.06 71.30 -68.76
N TYR A 87 -42.61 70.37 -69.56
CA TYR A 87 -42.13 70.06 -70.90
C TYR A 87 -43.29 69.57 -71.79
N SER A 88 -43.32 70.00 -73.04
CA SER A 88 -44.23 69.44 -74.07
C SER A 88 -43.65 69.67 -75.47
N GLN A 89 -43.33 68.59 -76.20
CA GLN A 89 -42.85 68.68 -77.59
C GLN A 89 -43.29 67.47 -78.42
N THR A 90 -43.59 67.71 -79.70
CA THR A 90 -43.61 66.67 -80.73
C THR A 90 -42.18 66.16 -80.98
N ILE A 91 -42.02 64.84 -81.07
CA ILE A 91 -40.76 64.11 -81.12
C ILE A 91 -40.52 63.53 -82.51
N LEU A 92 -41.56 62.92 -83.10
CA LEU A 92 -41.61 62.43 -84.46
C LEU A 92 -42.94 62.86 -85.09
N SER A 93 -42.95 63.13 -86.39
CA SER A 93 -44.17 63.32 -87.17
C SER A 93 -43.90 63.03 -88.66
N GLY A 94 -44.89 62.49 -89.37
CA GLY A 94 -44.83 62.12 -90.78
C GLY A 94 -43.68 61.17 -91.18
N LYS A 95 -43.10 60.43 -90.22
CA LYS A 95 -41.84 59.69 -90.44
C LYS A 95 -42.07 58.20 -90.67
N THR A 96 -41.76 57.72 -91.86
CA THR A 96 -41.62 56.29 -92.14
C THR A 96 -40.43 55.69 -91.38
N LEU A 97 -40.65 54.56 -90.72
CA LEU A 97 -39.63 53.71 -90.10
C LEU A 97 -39.69 52.31 -90.74
N SER A 98 -38.52 51.73 -90.95
CA SER A 98 -38.28 50.39 -91.47
C SER A 98 -38.23 49.37 -90.32
N PRO A 99 -38.40 48.06 -90.57
CA PRO A 99 -38.16 47.05 -89.55
C PRO A 99 -36.72 47.16 -89.02
N SER A 100 -36.57 47.13 -87.69
CA SER A 100 -35.34 47.37 -86.93
C SER A 100 -34.77 48.80 -86.96
N ASP A 101 -35.50 49.80 -87.48
CA ASP A 101 -35.09 51.21 -87.33
C ASP A 101 -35.22 51.65 -85.86
N VAL A 102 -34.13 52.21 -85.31
CA VAL A 102 -34.09 52.79 -83.96
C VAL A 102 -33.85 54.30 -84.05
N TYR A 103 -34.80 55.07 -83.52
CA TYR A 103 -34.66 56.49 -83.21
C TYR A 103 -34.40 56.67 -81.71
N SER A 104 -33.61 57.69 -81.35
CA SER A 104 -33.35 58.06 -79.95
C SER A 104 -33.19 59.57 -79.82
N LYS A 105 -33.81 60.17 -78.80
CA LYS A 105 -33.71 61.60 -78.48
C LYS A 105 -33.45 61.79 -76.99
N ASN A 106 -32.39 62.52 -76.66
CA ASN A 106 -32.15 63.03 -75.31
C ASN A 106 -32.91 64.35 -75.12
N ILE A 107 -33.52 64.51 -73.94
CA ILE A 107 -34.44 65.60 -73.60
C ILE A 107 -34.03 66.12 -72.22
N GLU A 108 -33.57 67.36 -72.12
CA GLU A 108 -33.21 67.99 -70.85
C GLU A 108 -34.40 68.76 -70.26
N ILE A 109 -34.68 68.57 -68.98
CA ILE A 109 -35.80 69.19 -68.25
C ILE A 109 -35.31 69.71 -66.91
N CYS A 110 -35.55 70.99 -66.63
CA CYS A 110 -35.15 71.67 -65.40
C CYS A 110 -36.33 71.84 -64.42
N ILE A 111 -36.14 71.47 -63.15
CA ILE A 111 -37.21 71.53 -62.14
C ILE A 111 -37.27 72.92 -61.48
N PRO A 112 -38.38 73.69 -61.60
CA PRO A 112 -38.45 75.07 -61.17
C PRO A 112 -38.50 75.26 -59.64
N SER A 113 -37.82 76.32 -59.20
CA SER A 113 -37.72 76.77 -57.80
C SER A 113 -39.03 77.31 -57.24
N PRO A 114 -39.49 76.87 -56.05
CA PRO A 114 -40.66 77.42 -55.39
C PRO A 114 -40.35 78.77 -54.72
N ARG A 115 -40.28 79.85 -55.52
CA ARG A 115 -40.23 81.22 -54.97
C ARG A 115 -41.59 81.62 -54.37
N ARG A 116 -41.81 81.26 -53.11
CA ARG A 116 -42.81 81.95 -52.27
C ARG A 116 -42.18 83.25 -51.73
N PRO A 117 -42.83 84.41 -51.83
CA PRO A 117 -42.44 85.56 -51.00
C PRO A 117 -42.77 85.24 -49.53
N ASP A 118 -41.83 85.50 -48.61
CA ASP A 118 -42.09 85.44 -47.16
C ASP A 118 -43.31 86.33 -46.83
N PRO A 119 -44.22 85.94 -45.92
CA PRO A 119 -45.28 86.82 -45.47
C PRO A 119 -44.68 88.04 -44.77
N TYR A 120 -45.15 89.24 -45.09
CA TYR A 120 -44.61 90.49 -44.54
C TYR A 120 -45.72 91.44 -44.08
N LEU A 121 -45.39 92.25 -43.08
CA LEU A 121 -46.19 93.40 -42.68
C LEU A 121 -45.95 94.54 -43.67
N LEU A 122 -47.05 95.07 -44.20
CA LEU A 122 -47.10 96.23 -45.07
C LEU A 122 -47.87 97.33 -44.35
N ALA A 123 -47.29 98.51 -44.26
CA ALA A 123 -47.98 99.70 -43.78
C ALA A 123 -48.51 100.51 -44.98
N GLU A 124 -49.76 100.94 -44.86
CA GLU A 124 -50.36 101.95 -45.73
C GLU A 124 -50.89 103.07 -44.84
N LEU A 125 -50.39 104.28 -45.04
CA LEU A 125 -50.80 105.47 -44.29
C LEU A 125 -51.38 106.48 -45.28
N ALA A 126 -52.66 106.79 -45.09
CA ALA A 126 -53.35 107.87 -45.77
C ALA A 126 -53.70 108.96 -44.74
N VAL A 127 -53.52 110.22 -45.11
CA VAL A 127 -54.04 111.37 -44.37
C VAL A 127 -54.65 112.38 -45.32
N THR A 128 -55.89 112.79 -45.04
CA THR A 128 -56.59 113.86 -45.75
C THR A 128 -56.74 115.05 -44.81
N TYR A 129 -56.26 116.22 -45.22
CA TYR A 129 -56.31 117.43 -44.40
C TYR A 129 -56.57 118.68 -45.25
N THR A 130 -57.33 119.63 -44.69
CA THR A 130 -57.61 120.94 -45.29
C THR A 130 -56.74 121.99 -44.62
N VAL A 131 -56.04 122.82 -45.40
CA VAL A 131 -55.29 123.97 -44.87
C VAL A 131 -56.20 125.19 -44.92
N ILE A 132 -56.62 125.69 -43.76
CA ILE A 132 -57.46 126.89 -43.66
C ILE A 132 -56.56 128.12 -43.75
N ILE A 133 -56.62 128.82 -44.89
CA ILE A 133 -55.84 130.04 -45.18
C ILE A 133 -56.72 131.29 -45.06
N ASP A 134 -58.01 131.18 -45.39
CA ASP A 134 -59.05 132.19 -45.21
C ASP A 134 -60.31 131.47 -44.64
N PRO A 135 -60.94 131.94 -43.55
CA PRO A 135 -62.15 131.33 -43.00
C PRO A 135 -63.39 131.43 -43.91
N SER A 136 -63.32 132.21 -44.99
CA SER A 136 -64.43 132.48 -45.92
C SER A 136 -64.50 131.49 -47.10
N ILE A 137 -63.49 130.62 -47.26
CA ILE A 137 -63.36 129.70 -48.40
C ILE A 137 -63.23 128.27 -47.87
N THR A 138 -64.05 127.36 -48.36
CA THR A 138 -63.89 125.91 -48.10
C THR A 138 -62.66 125.39 -48.86
N PRO A 139 -61.56 124.99 -48.20
CA PRO A 139 -60.36 124.54 -48.89
C PRO A 139 -60.52 123.09 -49.38
N ASP A 140 -60.01 122.78 -50.57
CA ASP A 140 -59.95 121.39 -51.03
C ASP A 140 -59.07 120.52 -50.11
N PRO A 141 -59.47 119.27 -49.81
CA PRO A 141 -58.70 118.38 -48.95
C PRO A 141 -57.46 117.84 -49.67
N ILE A 142 -56.28 118.13 -49.13
CA ILE A 142 -55.01 117.56 -49.57
C ILE A 142 -54.92 116.12 -49.05
N ALA A 143 -54.76 115.16 -49.96
CA ALA A 143 -54.51 113.77 -49.63
C ALA A 143 -53.01 113.44 -49.76
N LEU A 144 -52.41 112.91 -48.70
CA LEU A 144 -51.11 112.25 -48.74
C LEU A 144 -51.30 110.74 -48.51
N TYR A 145 -50.62 109.93 -49.33
CA TYR A 145 -50.63 108.48 -49.23
C TYR A 145 -49.20 107.95 -49.34
N VAL A 146 -48.81 107.07 -48.43
CA VAL A 146 -47.53 106.36 -48.49
C VAL A 146 -47.73 104.89 -48.08
N LYS A 147 -47.08 104.01 -48.84
CA LYS A 147 -47.12 102.56 -48.69
C LYS A 147 -45.71 102.02 -48.58
N TRP A 148 -45.38 101.35 -47.47
CA TRP A 148 -44.03 100.83 -47.25
C TRP A 148 -44.02 99.47 -46.56
N TYR A 149 -42.98 98.70 -46.84
CA TYR A 149 -42.69 97.44 -46.19
C TYR A 149 -42.22 97.68 -44.74
N MET A 150 -42.76 96.95 -43.78
CA MET A 150 -42.32 97.02 -42.37
C MET A 150 -41.31 95.91 -42.04
N SER A 151 -41.72 94.64 -42.10
CA SER A 151 -40.91 93.51 -41.64
C SER A 151 -41.48 92.15 -42.10
N THR A 152 -40.65 91.11 -42.17
CA THR A 152 -41.10 89.73 -42.39
C THR A 152 -41.85 89.20 -41.15
N VAL A 153 -43.02 88.61 -41.34
CA VAL A 153 -43.71 87.82 -40.32
C VAL A 153 -43.06 86.43 -40.28
N ARG A 154 -42.61 86.01 -39.10
CA ARG A 154 -41.98 84.70 -38.88
C ARG A 154 -42.54 84.05 -37.62
N ARG A 155 -42.64 82.71 -37.62
CA ARG A 155 -43.11 81.94 -36.46
C ARG A 155 -42.15 81.99 -35.27
N TYR A 156 -40.87 82.20 -35.54
CA TYR A 156 -39.79 82.39 -34.58
C TYR A 156 -38.89 83.52 -35.06
N THR A 157 -38.39 84.34 -34.14
CA THR A 157 -37.40 85.36 -34.42
C THR A 157 -36.00 84.76 -34.59
N TYR A 158 -35.09 85.52 -35.19
CA TYR A 158 -33.69 85.10 -35.31
C TYR A 158 -33.02 84.86 -33.94
N ASN A 159 -33.39 85.65 -32.92
CA ASN A 159 -32.78 85.57 -31.60
C ASN A 159 -33.21 84.31 -30.83
N GLU A 160 -34.48 83.89 -30.95
CA GLU A 160 -34.95 82.63 -30.37
C GLU A 160 -34.22 81.43 -31.00
N VAL A 161 -34.10 81.40 -32.33
CA VAL A 161 -33.36 80.35 -33.04
C VAL A 161 -31.87 80.34 -32.67
N LEU A 162 -31.28 81.51 -32.40
CA LEU A 162 -29.88 81.62 -31.95
C LEU A 162 -29.69 81.05 -30.54
N LEU A 163 -30.61 81.32 -29.62
CA LEU A 163 -30.61 80.79 -28.25
C LEU A 163 -30.84 79.27 -28.22
N ASP A 164 -31.78 78.76 -29.02
CA ASP A 164 -32.00 77.32 -29.18
C ASP A 164 -30.76 76.62 -29.77
N LEU A 165 -30.08 77.25 -30.73
CA LEU A 165 -28.83 76.74 -31.31
C LEU A 165 -27.69 76.70 -30.28
N GLU A 166 -27.55 77.70 -29.41
CA GLU A 166 -26.55 77.71 -28.34
C GLU A 166 -26.87 76.66 -27.26
N SER A 167 -28.14 76.56 -26.86
CA SER A 167 -28.65 75.53 -25.95
C SER A 167 -28.39 74.12 -26.49
N ALA A 168 -28.67 73.88 -27.76
CA ALA A 168 -28.41 72.61 -28.45
C ALA A 168 -26.91 72.30 -28.50
N LYS A 169 -26.05 73.26 -28.88
CA LYS A 169 -24.58 73.08 -28.86
C LYS A 169 -24.04 72.73 -27.49
N LYS A 170 -24.50 73.42 -26.44
CA LYS A 170 -24.12 73.12 -25.05
C LYS A 170 -24.54 71.71 -24.63
N ARG A 171 -25.76 71.29 -25.00
CA ARG A 171 -26.29 69.95 -24.73
C ARG A 171 -25.55 68.86 -25.51
N ILE A 172 -25.12 69.11 -26.75
CA ILE A 172 -24.27 68.20 -27.53
C ILE A 172 -22.94 67.99 -26.82
N LYS A 173 -22.24 69.08 -26.46
CA LYS A 173 -20.96 68.98 -25.74
C LYS A 173 -21.05 68.16 -24.45
N THR A 174 -22.07 68.38 -23.62
CA THR A 174 -22.28 67.59 -22.40
C THR A 174 -22.68 66.12 -22.67
N LEU A 175 -23.18 65.78 -23.86
CA LEU A 175 -23.39 64.39 -24.28
C LEU A 175 -22.09 63.75 -24.78
N GLU A 176 -21.26 64.48 -25.52
CA GLU A 176 -19.91 64.03 -25.95
C GLU A 176 -19.04 63.72 -24.72
N GLU A 177 -18.97 64.63 -23.75
CA GLU A 177 -18.27 64.44 -22.47
C GLU A 177 -18.77 63.20 -21.69
N LYS A 178 -20.07 62.89 -21.76
CA LYS A 178 -20.63 61.68 -21.13
C LYS A 178 -20.30 60.40 -21.91
N ILE A 179 -20.35 60.46 -23.24
CA ILE A 179 -20.03 59.33 -24.12
C ILE A 179 -18.57 58.91 -23.93
N ASP A 180 -17.63 59.85 -23.83
CA ASP A 180 -16.21 59.53 -23.67
C ASP A 180 -15.87 59.02 -22.26
N ASN A 181 -16.54 59.52 -21.22
CA ASN A 181 -16.47 58.92 -19.88
C ASN A 181 -17.00 57.48 -19.88
N LEU A 182 -18.16 57.21 -20.47
CA LEU A 182 -18.73 55.86 -20.57
C LEU A 182 -17.85 54.90 -21.38
N LYS A 183 -17.22 55.35 -22.48
CA LYS A 183 -16.19 54.56 -23.20
C LYS A 183 -15.01 54.19 -22.28
N SER A 184 -14.55 55.13 -21.45
CA SER A 184 -13.45 54.89 -20.50
C SER A 184 -13.84 53.87 -19.43
N GLU A 185 -15.07 53.92 -18.91
CA GLU A 185 -15.59 52.93 -17.96
C GLU A 185 -15.74 51.54 -18.60
N ILE A 186 -16.29 51.47 -19.82
CA ILE A 186 -16.41 50.21 -20.58
C ILE A 186 -15.03 49.58 -20.82
N SER A 187 -14.03 50.36 -21.24
CA SER A 187 -12.66 49.86 -21.42
C SER A 187 -12.11 49.25 -20.12
N LYS A 188 -12.19 49.98 -19.00
CA LYS A 188 -11.72 49.50 -17.69
C LYS A 188 -12.44 48.24 -17.23
N LEU A 189 -13.73 48.10 -17.53
CA LEU A 189 -14.51 46.91 -17.23
C LEU A 189 -14.09 45.71 -18.10
N GLN A 190 -13.77 45.92 -19.37
CA GLN A 190 -13.20 44.88 -20.24
C GLN A 190 -11.83 44.42 -19.75
N ASP A 191 -10.90 45.36 -19.48
CA ASP A 191 -9.57 45.07 -18.91
C ASP A 191 -9.68 44.26 -17.59
N SER A 192 -10.65 44.61 -16.74
CA SER A 192 -10.92 43.92 -15.48
C SER A 192 -11.49 42.51 -15.69
N LEU A 193 -12.37 42.33 -16.68
CA LEU A 193 -12.99 41.05 -17.01
C LEU A 193 -11.97 40.08 -17.62
N ASP A 194 -11.11 40.54 -18.52
CA ASP A 194 -10.04 39.73 -19.12
C ASP A 194 -8.98 39.33 -18.08
N SER A 195 -8.66 40.23 -17.15
CA SER A 195 -7.81 39.94 -15.99
C SER A 195 -8.42 38.90 -15.04
N LEU A 196 -9.73 39.00 -14.76
CA LEU A 196 -10.46 38.05 -13.93
C LEU A 196 -10.56 36.67 -14.61
N SER A 197 -10.88 36.63 -15.91
CA SER A 197 -10.92 35.43 -16.75
C SER A 197 -9.56 34.72 -16.78
N SER A 198 -8.48 35.47 -17.00
CA SER A 198 -7.09 34.98 -16.94
C SER A 198 -6.73 34.40 -15.56
N SER A 199 -7.22 35.02 -14.49
CA SER A 199 -6.98 34.58 -13.11
C SER A 199 -7.79 33.30 -12.78
N TYR A 200 -9.04 33.21 -13.22
CA TYR A 200 -9.88 32.03 -13.10
C TYR A 200 -9.30 30.82 -13.86
N SER A 201 -8.82 31.03 -15.09
CA SER A 201 -8.16 29.99 -15.89
C SER A 201 -6.92 29.41 -15.19
N LYS A 202 -6.08 30.29 -14.61
CA LYS A 202 -4.92 29.89 -13.79
C LYS A 202 -5.35 29.10 -12.54
N LEU A 203 -6.38 29.56 -11.83
CA LEU A 203 -6.89 28.90 -10.62
C LEU A 203 -7.45 27.49 -10.92
N SER A 204 -8.25 27.36 -12.00
CA SER A 204 -8.78 26.08 -12.48
C SER A 204 -7.65 25.10 -12.88
N SER A 205 -6.62 25.60 -13.56
CA SER A 205 -5.43 24.82 -13.90
C SER A 205 -4.68 24.29 -12.67
N SER A 206 -4.48 25.15 -11.66
CA SER A 206 -3.87 24.77 -10.38
C SER A 206 -4.73 23.78 -9.59
N TYR A 207 -6.05 23.94 -9.59
CA TYR A 207 -6.99 23.01 -8.96
C TYR A 207 -6.90 21.61 -9.58
N ASN A 208 -6.93 21.51 -10.91
CA ASN A 208 -6.80 20.23 -11.62
C ASN A 208 -5.44 19.55 -11.35
N SER A 209 -4.36 20.33 -11.26
CA SER A 209 -3.03 19.83 -10.86
C SER A 209 -3.01 19.27 -9.42
N LEU A 210 -3.69 19.94 -8.49
CA LEU A 210 -3.83 19.50 -7.10
C LEU A 210 -4.66 18.21 -6.99
N VAL A 211 -5.78 18.10 -7.73
CA VAL A 211 -6.61 16.88 -7.79
C VAL A 211 -5.79 15.70 -8.34
N ASN A 212 -5.03 15.89 -9.41
CA ASN A 212 -4.16 14.84 -9.96
C ASN A 212 -3.07 14.41 -8.95
N SER A 213 -2.50 15.38 -8.22
CA SER A 213 -1.50 15.11 -7.18
C SER A 213 -2.08 14.33 -6.00
N PHE A 214 -3.31 14.67 -5.57
CA PHE A 214 -4.04 13.94 -4.53
C PHE A 214 -4.35 12.51 -4.95
N ASN A 215 -4.89 12.31 -6.16
CA ASN A 215 -5.21 11.00 -6.71
C ASN A 215 -3.97 10.09 -6.78
N LYS A 216 -2.81 10.65 -7.16
CA LYS A 216 -1.54 9.91 -7.12
C LYS A 216 -1.15 9.53 -5.69
N LEU A 217 -1.17 10.48 -4.74
CA LEU A 217 -0.83 10.21 -3.34
C LEU A 217 -1.73 9.13 -2.71
N GLN A 218 -3.01 9.08 -3.08
CA GLN A 218 -3.94 8.04 -2.66
C GLN A 218 -3.58 6.65 -3.23
N ALA A 219 -3.13 6.59 -4.48
CA ALA A 219 -2.65 5.35 -5.09
C ALA A 219 -1.33 4.86 -4.44
N ASP A 220 -0.37 5.78 -4.25
CA ASP A 220 0.91 5.51 -3.59
C ASP A 220 0.69 4.99 -2.14
N TYR A 221 -0.30 5.55 -1.42
CA TYR A 221 -0.72 5.10 -0.09
C TYR A 221 -1.31 3.68 -0.07
N GLU A 222 -2.25 3.35 -0.98
CA GLU A 222 -2.82 2.00 -1.04
C GLU A 222 -1.80 0.95 -1.54
N GLU A 223 -0.78 1.33 -2.31
CA GLU A 223 0.34 0.44 -2.61
C GLU A 223 1.23 0.20 -1.38
N LEU A 224 1.57 1.26 -0.62
CA LEU A 224 2.35 1.16 0.61
C LEU A 224 1.64 0.29 1.66
N LYS A 225 0.33 0.45 1.82
CA LYS A 225 -0.52 -0.35 2.70
C LYS A 225 -0.53 -1.84 2.32
N LYS A 226 -0.56 -2.17 1.02
CA LYS A 226 -0.40 -3.56 0.53
C LYS A 226 1.00 -4.12 0.76
N LYS A 227 2.04 -3.29 0.64
CA LYS A 227 3.43 -3.68 0.99
C LYS A 227 3.57 -3.94 2.49
N TYR A 228 2.93 -3.14 3.34
CA TYR A 228 2.93 -3.33 4.79
C TYR A 228 2.25 -4.64 5.20
N GLY A 229 1.05 -4.94 4.69
CA GLY A 229 0.36 -6.20 5.00
C GLY A 229 1.19 -7.45 4.64
N LYS A 230 1.84 -7.44 3.47
CA LYS A 230 2.76 -8.53 3.09
C LYS A 230 3.99 -8.66 3.98
N LEU A 231 4.47 -7.55 4.55
CA LEU A 231 5.59 -7.55 5.50
C LEU A 231 5.16 -8.07 6.88
N GLU A 232 3.93 -7.78 7.29
CA GLU A 232 3.31 -8.30 8.52
C GLU A 232 3.06 -9.82 8.43
N GLU A 233 2.55 -10.30 7.28
CA GLU A 233 2.44 -11.73 6.97
C GLU A 233 3.80 -12.43 7.03
N ALA A 234 4.80 -11.92 6.28
CA ALA A 234 6.14 -12.51 6.26
C ALA A 234 6.85 -12.47 7.64
N TYR A 235 6.62 -11.42 8.44
CA TYR A 235 7.14 -11.36 9.81
C TYR A 235 6.50 -12.42 10.71
N LYS A 236 5.18 -12.66 10.57
CA LYS A 236 4.48 -13.72 11.29
C LYS A 236 5.01 -15.10 10.94
N ASP A 237 5.21 -15.39 9.65
CA ASP A 237 5.74 -16.68 9.19
C ASP A 237 7.15 -16.95 9.75
N VAL A 238 8.05 -15.96 9.66
CA VAL A 238 9.41 -16.04 10.25
C VAL A 238 9.35 -16.22 11.78
N SER A 239 8.39 -15.59 12.47
CA SER A 239 8.19 -15.78 13.91
C SER A 239 7.73 -17.21 14.25
N GLU A 240 6.84 -17.80 13.45
CA GLU A 240 6.41 -19.18 13.60
C GLU A 240 7.53 -20.19 13.27
N GLU A 241 8.38 -19.92 12.27
CA GLU A 241 9.56 -20.73 11.98
C GLU A 241 10.60 -20.65 13.09
N TYR A 242 10.91 -19.45 13.60
CA TYR A 242 11.81 -19.28 14.74
C TYR A 242 11.33 -20.07 15.97
N ARG A 243 10.02 -20.06 16.25
CA ARG A 243 9.43 -20.83 17.36
C ARG A 243 9.54 -22.35 17.15
N LYS A 244 9.42 -22.85 15.91
CA LYS A 244 9.64 -24.26 15.58
C LYS A 244 11.11 -24.64 15.81
N LEU A 245 12.04 -23.84 15.27
CA LEU A 245 13.48 -24.03 15.42
C LEU A 245 13.93 -24.03 16.89
N GLN A 246 13.37 -23.16 17.73
CA GLN A 246 13.65 -23.14 19.17
C GLN A 246 13.19 -24.44 19.87
N ILE A 247 12.02 -24.98 19.50
CA ILE A 247 11.52 -26.24 20.03
C ILE A 247 12.40 -27.42 19.59
N ASP A 248 12.83 -27.44 18.33
CA ASP A 248 13.68 -28.52 17.80
C ASP A 248 15.12 -28.44 18.34
N TYR A 249 15.61 -27.24 18.66
CA TYR A 249 16.86 -27.03 19.40
C TYR A 249 16.82 -27.65 20.81
N GLU A 250 15.79 -27.36 21.61
CA GLU A 250 15.70 -27.95 22.96
C GLU A 250 15.50 -29.48 22.91
N LYS A 251 14.77 -30.02 21.93
CA LYS A 251 14.70 -31.49 21.71
C LYS A 251 16.08 -32.09 21.43
N LEU A 252 16.84 -31.49 20.51
CA LEU A 252 18.20 -31.94 20.16
C LEU A 252 19.14 -31.85 21.36
N ARG A 253 18.98 -30.83 22.19
CA ARG A 253 19.72 -30.67 23.44
C ARG A 253 19.37 -31.76 24.45
N THR A 254 18.09 -32.08 24.68
CA THR A 254 17.71 -33.20 25.56
C THR A 254 18.28 -34.53 25.06
N LEU A 255 18.14 -34.84 23.76
CA LEU A 255 18.72 -36.05 23.16
C LEU A 255 20.26 -36.12 23.32
N TYR A 256 20.95 -34.99 23.35
CA TYR A 256 22.39 -34.93 23.61
C TYR A 256 22.74 -35.11 25.10
N GLU A 257 21.93 -34.56 26.00
CA GLU A 257 22.05 -34.77 27.45
C GLU A 257 21.77 -36.25 27.83
N ASP A 258 20.76 -36.88 27.20
CA ASP A 258 20.45 -38.32 27.34
C ASP A 258 21.60 -39.21 26.83
N LEU A 259 22.09 -38.94 25.60
CA LEU A 259 23.20 -39.69 24.98
C LEU A 259 24.50 -39.62 25.79
N ILE A 260 24.73 -38.52 26.52
CA ILE A 260 25.84 -38.40 27.46
C ILE A 260 25.68 -39.36 28.65
N GLU A 261 24.46 -39.56 29.16
CA GLU A 261 24.20 -40.46 30.28
C GLU A 261 24.26 -41.94 29.86
N ASP A 262 23.68 -42.29 28.71
CA ASP A 262 23.79 -43.64 28.11
C ASP A 262 25.26 -44.04 27.91
N ASN A 263 26.11 -43.11 27.47
CA ASN A 263 27.54 -43.35 27.29
C ASN A 263 28.27 -43.57 28.63
N LYS A 264 27.91 -42.86 29.71
CA LYS A 264 28.44 -43.13 31.06
C LYS A 264 28.02 -44.52 31.55
N GLN A 265 26.76 -44.89 31.34
CA GLN A 265 26.24 -46.21 31.73
C GLN A 265 26.97 -47.32 30.96
N LEU A 266 27.14 -47.18 29.64
CA LEU A 266 27.90 -48.11 28.81
C LEU A 266 29.38 -48.20 29.25
N GLN A 267 30.01 -47.09 29.60
CA GLN A 267 31.38 -47.08 30.13
C GLN A 267 31.48 -47.77 31.50
N SER A 268 30.46 -47.62 32.36
CA SER A 268 30.37 -48.32 33.64
C SER A 268 30.22 -49.84 33.45
N LEU A 269 29.30 -50.27 32.57
CA LEU A 269 29.09 -51.68 32.22
C LEU A 269 30.36 -52.31 31.60
N TYR A 270 31.05 -51.58 30.72
CA TYR A 270 32.34 -52.01 30.16
C TYR A 270 33.41 -52.23 31.23
N ASN A 271 33.49 -51.33 32.23
CA ASN A 271 34.42 -51.48 33.34
C ASN A 271 34.07 -52.69 34.22
N SER A 272 32.78 -52.90 34.55
CA SER A 272 32.32 -54.09 35.29
C SER A 272 32.70 -55.37 34.55
N LEU A 273 32.33 -55.49 33.27
CA LEU A 273 32.63 -56.67 32.46
C LEU A 273 34.15 -56.94 32.35
N ARG A 274 34.97 -55.90 32.39
CA ARG A 274 36.44 -55.98 32.41
C ARG A 274 37.00 -56.43 33.76
N GLU A 275 36.31 -56.17 34.87
CA GLU A 275 36.64 -56.68 36.21
C GLU A 275 36.14 -58.13 36.40
N ASP A 276 34.95 -58.45 35.89
CA ASP A 276 34.41 -59.81 35.82
C ASP A 276 35.35 -60.73 35.01
N TYR A 277 35.78 -60.28 33.82
CA TYR A 277 36.76 -61.01 33.00
C TYR A 277 38.10 -61.23 33.72
N GLN A 278 38.60 -60.23 34.44
CA GLN A 278 39.82 -60.36 35.25
C GLN A 278 39.64 -61.31 36.44
N THR A 279 38.43 -61.46 36.95
CA THR A 279 38.10 -62.38 38.06
C THR A 279 38.01 -63.80 37.54
N LEU A 280 37.24 -64.03 36.47
CA LEU A 280 37.15 -65.32 35.77
C LEU A 280 38.52 -65.82 35.29
N LEU A 281 39.40 -64.93 34.84
CA LEU A 281 40.77 -65.29 34.45
C LEU A 281 41.63 -65.77 35.65
N LYS A 282 41.45 -65.19 36.85
CA LYS A 282 42.10 -65.67 38.09
C LYS A 282 41.54 -67.03 38.51
N GLU A 283 40.22 -67.19 38.47
CA GLU A 283 39.54 -68.46 38.78
C GLU A 283 39.97 -69.58 37.82
N TYR A 284 40.11 -69.29 36.53
CA TYR A 284 40.66 -70.21 35.54
C TYR A 284 42.07 -70.68 35.91
N TYR A 285 42.99 -69.76 36.25
CA TYR A 285 44.34 -70.15 36.67
C TYR A 285 44.36 -70.90 38.01
N GLN A 286 43.46 -70.59 38.95
CA GLN A 286 43.31 -71.37 40.18
C GLN A 286 42.81 -72.79 39.90
N LEU A 287 41.78 -72.93 39.05
CA LEU A 287 41.24 -74.23 38.62
C LEU A 287 42.28 -75.05 37.87
N GLN A 288 43.10 -74.43 37.03
CA GLN A 288 44.25 -75.07 36.37
C GLN A 288 45.28 -75.57 37.39
N GLY A 289 45.57 -74.79 38.44
CA GLY A 289 46.44 -75.21 39.54
C GLY A 289 45.87 -76.39 40.34
N VAL A 290 44.57 -76.37 40.65
CA VAL A 290 43.86 -77.48 41.32
C VAL A 290 43.86 -78.74 40.44
N TYR A 291 43.58 -78.60 39.15
CA TYR A 291 43.62 -79.71 38.19
C TYR A 291 45.03 -80.35 38.15
N ASN A 292 46.08 -79.53 38.06
CA ASN A 292 47.46 -80.03 38.08
C ASN A 292 47.77 -80.80 39.37
N ASN A 293 47.37 -80.30 40.56
CA ASN A 293 47.63 -81.04 41.79
C ASN A 293 46.77 -82.31 41.96
N VAL A 294 45.54 -82.33 41.43
CA VAL A 294 44.73 -83.55 41.36
C VAL A 294 45.36 -84.57 40.41
N TYR A 295 45.92 -84.12 39.28
CA TYR A 295 46.65 -84.97 38.34
C TYR A 295 47.94 -85.55 38.95
N GLU A 296 48.74 -84.74 39.65
CA GLU A 296 49.92 -85.19 40.42
C GLU A 296 49.53 -86.25 41.47
N ARG A 297 48.48 -86.01 42.26
CA ARG A 297 47.95 -86.97 43.25
C ARG A 297 47.44 -88.26 42.61
N TYR A 298 46.85 -88.18 41.42
CA TYR A 298 46.41 -89.36 40.67
C TYR A 298 47.61 -90.20 40.20
N VAL A 299 48.69 -89.56 39.73
CA VAL A 299 49.93 -90.23 39.34
C VAL A 299 50.62 -90.89 40.55
N ASP A 300 50.73 -90.19 41.68
CA ASP A 300 51.24 -90.76 42.95
C ASP A 300 50.39 -91.94 43.43
N LEU A 301 49.06 -91.79 43.48
CA LEU A 301 48.16 -92.85 43.91
C LEU A 301 48.21 -94.07 42.97
N LYS A 302 48.42 -93.84 41.66
CA LYS A 302 48.65 -94.90 40.67
C LYS A 302 49.97 -95.63 40.93
N SER A 303 51.09 -94.92 41.15
CA SER A 303 52.37 -95.53 41.50
C SER A 303 52.24 -96.40 42.75
N ARG A 304 51.68 -95.83 43.83
CA ARG A 304 51.45 -96.57 45.08
C ARG A 304 50.48 -97.73 44.92
N HIS A 305 49.53 -97.69 43.98
CA HIS A 305 48.67 -98.83 43.67
C HIS A 305 49.44 -99.94 42.94
N GLU A 306 50.29 -99.59 41.98
CA GLU A 306 51.14 -100.54 41.24
C GLU A 306 52.18 -101.19 42.18
N GLU A 307 52.81 -100.41 43.07
CA GLU A 307 53.68 -100.90 44.16
C GLU A 307 52.94 -101.86 45.11
N ASN A 308 51.69 -101.56 45.49
CA ASN A 308 50.89 -102.44 46.34
C ASN A 308 50.47 -103.73 45.62
N ILE A 309 50.25 -103.70 44.30
CA ILE A 309 50.02 -104.91 43.50
C ILE A 309 51.27 -105.80 43.50
N GLU A 310 52.46 -105.21 43.35
CA GLU A 310 53.72 -105.97 43.43
C GLU A 310 53.93 -106.56 44.83
N LEU A 311 53.73 -105.77 45.88
CA LEU A 311 53.84 -106.22 47.28
C LEU A 311 52.83 -107.34 47.60
N ILE A 312 51.60 -107.28 47.08
CA ILE A 312 50.62 -108.38 47.18
C ILE A 312 51.12 -109.62 46.43
N GLY A 313 51.82 -109.47 45.30
CA GLY A 313 52.52 -110.56 44.62
C GLY A 313 53.62 -111.21 45.48
N GLN A 314 54.47 -110.39 46.10
CA GLN A 314 55.54 -110.84 47.00
C GLN A 314 55.01 -111.48 48.29
N LEU A 315 53.92 -110.95 48.86
CA LEU A 315 53.21 -111.56 49.98
C LEU A 315 52.57 -112.89 49.58
N LYS A 316 52.00 -112.99 48.37
CA LYS A 316 51.41 -114.22 47.86
C LYS A 316 52.44 -115.32 47.62
N SER A 317 53.65 -114.99 47.12
CA SER A 317 54.73 -115.97 46.97
C SER A 317 55.30 -116.38 48.32
N THR A 318 55.59 -115.44 49.23
CA THR A 318 56.04 -115.79 50.59
C THR A 318 55.03 -116.63 51.37
N ILE A 319 53.71 -116.42 51.18
CA ILE A 319 52.67 -117.31 51.74
C ILE A 319 52.71 -118.72 51.12
N GLN A 320 53.05 -118.89 49.83
CA GLN A 320 53.26 -120.25 49.29
C GLN A 320 54.52 -120.88 49.88
N ASN A 321 55.65 -120.16 49.90
CA ASN A 321 56.91 -120.67 50.45
C ASN A 321 56.78 -121.07 51.94
N LEU A 322 56.11 -120.25 52.76
CA LEU A 322 55.83 -120.57 54.17
C LEU A 322 54.86 -121.75 54.31
N LYS A 323 53.92 -121.92 53.38
CA LYS A 323 53.03 -123.09 53.37
C LYS A 323 53.78 -124.37 53.00
N GLU A 324 54.71 -124.30 52.04
CA GLU A 324 55.62 -125.39 51.68
C GLU A 324 56.52 -125.75 52.88
N GLU A 325 57.12 -124.75 53.55
CA GLU A 325 57.90 -124.95 54.78
C GLU A 325 57.05 -125.56 55.91
N VAL A 326 55.81 -125.11 56.13
CA VAL A 326 54.90 -125.73 57.09
C VAL A 326 54.64 -127.19 56.74
N THR A 327 54.39 -127.53 55.46
CA THR A 327 54.22 -128.95 55.08
C THR A 327 55.51 -129.77 55.22
N GLU A 328 56.70 -129.16 55.05
CA GLU A 328 57.98 -129.80 55.36
C GLU A 328 58.11 -130.07 56.87
N LYS A 329 57.72 -129.11 57.73
CA LYS A 329 57.72 -129.27 59.19
C LYS A 329 56.67 -130.27 59.69
N GLU A 330 55.50 -130.33 59.07
CA GLU A 330 54.49 -131.35 59.33
C GLU A 330 54.99 -132.75 58.95
N ASN A 331 55.70 -132.88 57.81
CA ASN A 331 56.36 -134.13 57.43
C ASN A 331 57.46 -134.52 58.43
N GLN A 332 58.34 -133.60 58.83
CA GLN A 332 59.39 -133.85 59.83
C GLN A 332 58.80 -134.22 61.22
N LEU A 333 57.66 -133.63 61.59
CA LEU A 333 56.96 -133.96 62.84
C LEU A 333 56.23 -135.31 62.74
N SER A 334 55.78 -135.71 61.54
CA SER A 334 55.29 -137.05 61.25
C SER A 334 56.40 -138.10 61.36
N GLU A 335 57.56 -137.85 60.75
CA GLU A 335 58.76 -138.71 60.87
C GLU A 335 59.23 -138.83 62.33
N LEU A 336 59.21 -137.74 63.10
CA LEU A 336 59.58 -137.76 64.52
C LEU A 336 58.59 -138.60 65.36
N ASN A 337 57.29 -138.56 65.06
CA ASN A 337 56.31 -139.45 65.69
C ASN A 337 56.54 -140.92 65.32
N LEU A 338 56.87 -141.21 64.05
CA LEU A 338 57.21 -142.57 63.60
C LEU A 338 58.49 -143.09 64.31
N ALA A 339 59.50 -142.24 64.51
CA ALA A 339 60.69 -142.55 65.29
C ALA A 339 60.37 -142.81 66.77
N TYR A 340 59.47 -142.03 67.38
CA TYR A 340 59.03 -142.23 68.76
C TYR A 340 58.30 -143.56 68.95
N THR A 341 57.47 -143.96 67.98
CA THR A 341 56.74 -145.24 68.00
C THR A 341 57.57 -146.49 67.70
N SER A 342 58.79 -146.35 67.16
CA SER A 342 59.65 -147.50 66.81
C SER A 342 60.68 -147.88 67.88
N LEU A 343 60.86 -147.04 68.91
CA LEU A 343 61.80 -147.25 70.02
C LEU A 343 61.15 -147.77 71.32
N THR A 344 59.86 -148.11 71.30
CA THR A 344 59.05 -148.34 72.51
C THR A 344 58.28 -149.67 72.51
N ASN A 345 58.93 -150.77 72.06
CA ASN A 345 58.39 -152.12 72.25
C ASN A 345 59.48 -153.17 72.54
N GLU A 346 59.17 -154.11 73.44
CA GLU A 346 60.06 -155.08 74.11
C GLU A 346 61.20 -154.43 74.96
N ASN A 347 61.45 -154.81 76.23
CA ASN A 347 61.02 -156.00 76.96
C ASN A 347 60.66 -155.73 78.43
N THR A 348 59.64 -156.42 78.94
CA THR A 348 59.20 -156.59 80.36
C THR A 348 59.54 -155.51 81.41
N MET A 349 58.55 -154.71 81.85
CA MET A 349 58.09 -154.75 83.25
C MET A 349 56.78 -154.01 83.53
N THR A 350 56.06 -154.58 84.50
CA THR A 350 54.80 -154.14 85.12
C THR A 350 54.81 -152.74 85.76
N LYS A 351 53.60 -152.13 85.85
CA LYS A 351 53.05 -151.40 87.04
C LYS A 351 53.11 -149.85 87.13
N TYR A 352 51.95 -149.22 86.87
CA TYR A 352 51.25 -148.15 87.65
C TYR A 352 51.92 -146.79 88.03
N ILE A 353 51.03 -145.86 88.49
CA ILE A 353 51.23 -144.46 88.97
C ILE A 353 51.21 -143.44 87.82
N LEU A 354 50.19 -142.60 87.60
CA LEU A 354 49.02 -142.11 88.38
C LEU A 354 49.30 -140.95 89.36
N TYR A 355 49.23 -139.73 88.81
CA TYR A 355 48.88 -138.43 89.41
C TYR A 355 48.36 -137.58 88.22
N ALA A 356 47.18 -136.93 88.17
CA ALA A 356 46.41 -136.16 89.17
C ALA A 356 47.22 -134.99 89.75
N GLU A 357 46.79 -133.73 89.73
CA GLU A 357 45.45 -133.11 89.61
C GLU A 357 45.47 -132.06 88.48
N SER A 358 44.39 -131.57 87.84
CA SER A 358 43.02 -131.22 88.27
C SER A 358 42.89 -129.99 89.19
N ALA A 359 43.68 -128.94 88.91
CA ALA A 359 43.48 -127.56 89.37
C ALA A 359 44.07 -126.58 88.33
N ALA A 360 43.50 -125.41 88.02
CA ALA A 360 42.19 -124.86 88.35
C ALA A 360 41.72 -123.86 87.27
N ILE A 361 40.40 -123.67 87.17
CA ILE A 361 39.65 -122.38 87.24
C ILE A 361 40.50 -121.11 86.96
N GLY A 362 40.11 -120.16 86.11
CA GLY A 362 38.78 -119.86 85.52
C GLY A 362 38.42 -118.37 85.72
N GLY A 363 37.29 -117.90 85.16
CA GLY A 363 36.88 -116.48 85.20
C GLY A 363 37.27 -115.74 83.91
N ILE A 364 36.40 -115.28 83.00
CA ILE A 364 35.00 -114.81 83.02
C ILE A 364 34.83 -113.33 83.44
N ALA A 365 34.45 -112.53 82.43
CA ALA A 365 33.63 -111.31 82.42
C ALA A 365 34.01 -110.07 83.27
N ALA A 366 34.04 -108.93 82.55
CA ALA A 366 33.44 -107.64 82.87
C ALA A 366 33.43 -107.12 84.33
N SER A 367 34.04 -105.94 84.55
CA SER A 367 33.25 -104.69 84.66
C SER A 367 34.08 -103.41 84.89
N LEU A 368 33.53 -102.29 84.39
CA LEU A 368 33.52 -100.93 84.99
C LEU A 368 34.84 -100.22 85.42
N LEU A 369 35.26 -99.27 84.57
CA LEU A 369 35.31 -97.81 84.84
C LEU A 369 36.29 -97.16 85.86
N VAL A 370 36.43 -95.83 85.70
CA VAL A 370 37.00 -94.79 86.61
C VAL A 370 38.54 -94.63 86.72
N LEU A 371 39.07 -93.74 85.86
CA LEU A 371 39.85 -92.53 86.17
C LEU A 371 41.10 -92.55 87.13
N ASN A 372 42.26 -92.22 86.51
CA ASN A 372 43.05 -90.99 86.76
C ASN A 372 43.94 -90.84 88.03
N ILE A 373 45.21 -90.43 87.86
CA ILE A 373 45.81 -89.18 88.42
C ILE A 373 47.34 -89.01 88.11
N LEU A 374 47.68 -87.89 87.44
CA LEU A 374 48.88 -87.01 87.51
C LEU A 374 50.32 -87.60 87.70
N ARG A 375 51.36 -87.08 87.02
CA ARG A 375 51.78 -85.65 87.09
C ARG A 375 52.65 -85.15 85.91
N ARG A 376 52.24 -83.98 85.37
CA ARG A 376 53.07 -82.78 84.98
C ARG A 376 54.07 -82.96 83.82
N ARG A 377 54.36 -81.96 82.96
CA ARG A 377 54.00 -80.51 82.83
C ARG A 377 54.28 -80.11 81.35
N GLY A 378 53.59 -79.18 80.67
CA GLY A 378 52.40 -78.39 80.98
C GLY A 378 52.34 -77.06 80.17
N LYS A 379 51.23 -76.30 80.28
CA LYS A 379 50.93 -74.96 79.67
C LYS A 379 50.59 -74.96 78.15
N THR A 380 49.67 -74.14 77.60
CA THR A 380 48.78 -73.06 78.13
C THR A 380 47.32 -73.10 77.63
N VAL A 381 46.40 -72.76 78.54
CA VAL A 381 45.05 -72.12 78.43
C VAL A 381 44.89 -71.16 77.20
N SER A 382 43.82 -71.06 76.36
CA SER A 382 42.34 -71.32 76.38
C SER A 382 41.44 -70.14 76.92
N PRO A 383 40.11 -69.96 76.64
CA PRO A 383 39.21 -70.31 75.50
C PRO A 383 38.17 -69.15 75.10
N PRO A 384 36.83 -69.29 74.78
CA PRO A 384 36.20 -68.62 73.60
C PRO A 384 34.78 -67.88 73.71
N PRO A 385 33.57 -68.34 73.23
CA PRO A 385 32.53 -67.51 72.53
C PRO A 385 31.09 -67.54 73.18
N PRO A 386 29.90 -67.21 72.55
CA PRO A 386 29.24 -67.87 71.39
C PRO A 386 28.42 -66.94 70.42
N ILE A 387 27.16 -67.29 70.04
CA ILE A 387 26.39 -66.86 68.81
C ILE A 387 24.82 -66.88 69.01
N VAL A 388 24.04 -66.07 68.24
CA VAL A 388 22.53 -65.88 68.13
C VAL A 388 21.72 -65.44 69.40
N PRO A 389 20.44 -64.91 69.36
CA PRO A 389 19.28 -65.17 68.46
C PRO A 389 18.51 -63.96 67.86
N SER A 390 17.35 -64.23 67.20
CA SER A 390 16.40 -63.29 66.56
C SER A 390 14.96 -63.91 66.51
N PRO A 391 13.88 -63.25 66.01
CA PRO A 391 13.67 -61.86 65.56
C PRO A 391 12.71 -61.06 66.52
N PRO A 392 11.39 -60.75 66.35
CA PRO A 392 10.38 -60.97 65.27
C PRO A 392 9.87 -59.68 64.55
N PRO A 393 8.65 -59.06 64.69
CA PRO A 393 7.99 -58.34 63.58
C PRO A 393 7.60 -56.82 63.76
N PRO A 394 7.24 -56.10 62.66
CA PRO A 394 6.81 -54.67 62.60
C PRO A 394 5.27 -54.51 62.83
N PRO A 395 4.53 -53.36 62.67
CA PRO A 395 4.66 -52.22 61.71
C PRO A 395 4.30 -50.82 62.34
N PRO A 396 3.89 -49.73 61.61
CA PRO A 396 3.84 -49.50 60.16
C PRO A 396 4.47 -48.19 59.64
N VAL A 397 4.53 -48.08 58.31
CA VAL A 397 4.63 -46.80 57.59
C VAL A 397 3.25 -46.14 57.53
N SER A 398 3.16 -44.82 57.72
CA SER A 398 1.98 -44.02 57.36
C SER A 398 2.30 -43.11 56.16
N GLU A 399 1.75 -43.47 55.00
CA GLU A 399 1.72 -42.66 53.78
C GLU A 399 0.65 -41.55 53.89
N LYS A 400 0.63 -40.61 52.91
CA LYS A 400 -0.43 -39.61 52.63
C LYS A 400 -0.52 -38.41 53.58
N VAL A 401 -1.05 -37.25 53.16
CA VAL A 401 -1.02 -36.51 51.87
C VAL A 401 -1.51 -35.07 52.15
N ASN A 402 -1.30 -34.13 51.22
CA ASN A 402 -1.76 -32.74 51.24
C ASN A 402 -3.16 -32.48 51.85
N SER A 403 -3.27 -31.39 52.61
CA SER A 403 -4.42 -30.46 52.53
C SER A 403 -4.06 -29.08 53.09
N GLU A 404 -4.27 -28.04 52.26
CA GLU A 404 -4.78 -26.69 52.59
C GLU A 404 -4.01 -25.80 53.62
N MET A 405 -3.58 -24.57 53.32
CA MET A 405 -4.21 -23.36 52.71
C MET A 405 -4.52 -22.30 53.80
N GLU A 406 -3.54 -21.46 54.13
CA GLU A 406 -3.77 -20.16 54.78
C GLU A 406 -3.54 -19.02 53.77
N VAL A 407 -4.61 -18.35 53.35
CA VAL A 407 -4.52 -17.09 52.59
C VAL A 407 -4.47 -15.92 53.58
N LYS A 408 -3.29 -15.31 53.75
CA LYS A 408 -3.13 -14.06 54.51
C LYS A 408 -3.09 -12.85 53.57
N ASN A 409 -4.26 -12.22 53.39
CA ASN A 409 -4.39 -10.98 52.62
C ASN A 409 -3.52 -9.86 53.21
N SER A 410 -2.46 -9.48 52.49
CA SER A 410 -1.49 -8.49 52.93
C SER A 410 -1.69 -7.16 52.20
N THR A 411 -2.49 -6.27 52.80
CA THR A 411 -2.72 -4.91 52.30
C THR A 411 -1.47 -4.04 52.52
N ASN A 412 -0.48 -4.19 51.64
CA ASN A 412 0.71 -3.33 51.58
C ASN A 412 1.22 -3.20 50.14
N GLY A 413 0.53 -2.37 49.35
CA GLY A 413 0.84 -2.13 47.93
C GLY A 413 2.22 -1.49 47.73
N LYS A 414 3.18 -2.26 47.20
CA LYS A 414 4.54 -1.79 46.92
C LYS A 414 4.53 -0.72 45.82
N ILE A 415 5.25 0.37 46.06
CA ILE A 415 5.50 1.43 45.07
C ILE A 415 6.69 1.01 44.23
N GLN A 416 6.58 1.06 42.90
CA GLN A 416 7.66 0.67 42.00
C GLN A 416 7.82 1.69 40.85
N LYS A 417 9.07 1.98 40.47
CA LYS A 417 9.39 2.75 39.27
C LYS A 417 9.22 1.88 38.03
N VAL A 418 8.66 2.43 36.96
CA VAL A 418 8.64 1.77 35.64
C VAL A 418 10.05 1.80 35.04
N LEU A 419 10.77 0.68 35.12
CA LEU A 419 12.08 0.49 34.48
C LEU A 419 12.14 -0.90 33.83
N SER A 420 12.91 -1.03 32.74
CA SER A 420 12.89 -2.23 31.89
C SER A 420 13.42 -3.47 32.62
N GLY A 421 12.59 -4.50 32.73
CA GLY A 421 12.93 -5.80 33.33
C GLY A 421 11.71 -6.68 33.57
N ARG A 422 10.59 -6.09 34.00
CA ARG A 422 9.25 -6.70 34.04
C ARG A 422 8.24 -5.64 33.60
N ARG A 423 7.70 -5.76 32.38
CA ARG A 423 6.87 -4.71 31.76
C ARG A 423 5.38 -4.97 32.04
N ILE A 424 4.63 -3.91 32.29
CA ILE A 424 3.16 -3.89 32.21
C ILE A 424 2.83 -3.05 30.99
N THR A 425 2.29 -3.68 29.94
CA THR A 425 1.87 -2.98 28.73
C THR A 425 0.45 -2.46 28.92
N LEU A 426 0.28 -1.14 28.96
CA LEU A 426 -1.01 -0.48 29.04
C LEU A 426 -1.42 0.08 27.66
N PRO A 427 -2.71 0.03 27.26
CA PRO A 427 -3.20 0.69 26.05
C PRO A 427 -2.93 2.20 26.07
N LYS A 428 -2.57 2.77 24.92
CA LYS A 428 -2.10 4.17 24.79
C LYS A 428 -3.15 5.19 25.22
N ASP A 429 -4.41 4.91 24.92
CA ASP A 429 -5.59 5.68 25.33
C ASP A 429 -5.76 5.71 26.86
N VAL A 430 -5.45 4.62 27.56
CA VAL A 430 -5.46 4.56 29.04
C VAL A 430 -4.29 5.38 29.61
N VAL A 431 -3.10 5.26 29.01
CA VAL A 431 -1.89 6.00 29.42
C VAL A 431 -2.11 7.51 29.31
N GLU A 432 -2.65 7.98 28.19
CA GLU A 432 -2.98 9.40 27.95
C GLU A 432 -4.09 9.88 28.89
N LYS A 433 -5.18 9.12 29.06
CA LYS A 433 -6.33 9.48 29.90
C LYS A 433 -6.00 9.62 31.39
N PHE A 434 -5.02 8.86 31.89
CA PHE A 434 -4.58 8.92 33.29
C PHE A 434 -3.28 9.71 33.50
N GLY A 435 -2.72 10.33 32.45
CA GLY A 435 -1.53 11.18 32.54
C GLY A 435 -0.26 10.44 32.96
N ILE A 436 -0.13 9.17 32.56
CA ILE A 436 1.01 8.33 32.93
C ILE A 436 2.15 8.54 31.93
N VAL A 437 3.33 8.92 32.42
CA VAL A 437 4.55 9.05 31.59
C VAL A 437 5.41 7.80 31.71
N GLU A 438 6.12 7.44 30.63
CA GLU A 438 7.11 6.36 30.65
C GLU A 438 8.22 6.70 31.65
N GLY A 439 8.57 5.74 32.53
CA GLY A 439 9.48 5.97 33.66
C GLY A 439 8.81 6.41 34.98
N GLY A 440 7.51 6.73 34.96
CA GLY A 440 6.77 7.18 36.15
C GLY A 440 6.66 6.15 37.30
N LYS A 441 6.13 6.59 38.44
CA LYS A 441 5.80 5.73 39.59
C LYS A 441 4.33 5.33 39.58
N VAL A 442 4.07 4.04 39.79
CA VAL A 442 2.74 3.49 40.01
C VAL A 442 2.69 2.69 41.30
N ARG A 443 1.52 2.66 41.94
CA ARG A 443 1.17 1.65 42.94
C ARG A 443 0.38 0.56 42.25
N ILE A 444 0.69 -0.70 42.55
CA ILE A 444 -0.05 -1.85 42.05
C ILE A 444 -0.72 -2.50 43.26
N GLU A 445 -2.04 -2.63 43.18
CA GLU A 445 -2.87 -3.36 44.11
C GLU A 445 -3.36 -4.62 43.38
N CYS A 446 -3.12 -5.80 43.97
CA CYS A 446 -3.49 -7.08 43.39
C CYS A 446 -4.65 -7.67 44.19
N THR A 447 -5.73 -8.00 43.52
CA THR A 447 -6.94 -8.63 44.06
C THR A 447 -7.25 -9.87 43.22
N ASP A 448 -7.94 -10.85 43.81
CA ASP A 448 -8.04 -12.20 43.23
C ASP A 448 -8.71 -12.24 41.84
N GLU A 449 -9.53 -11.22 41.51
CA GLU A 449 -10.20 -11.08 40.21
C GLU A 449 -9.50 -10.10 39.24
N TYR A 450 -8.70 -9.15 39.71
CA TYR A 450 -8.09 -8.11 38.86
C TYR A 450 -6.87 -7.41 39.48
N ILE A 451 -6.01 -6.86 38.60
CA ILE A 451 -4.87 -6.01 38.96
C ILE A 451 -5.27 -4.53 38.80
N LYS A 452 -5.12 -3.75 39.86
CA LYS A 452 -5.46 -2.32 39.92
C LYS A 452 -4.18 -1.49 39.94
N VAL A 453 -3.94 -0.73 38.87
CA VAL A 453 -2.78 0.17 38.74
C VAL A 453 -3.22 1.60 39.05
N ILE A 454 -2.59 2.23 40.05
CA ILE A 454 -2.88 3.60 40.48
C ILE A 454 -1.66 4.49 40.18
N PRO A 455 -1.81 5.55 39.37
CA PRO A 455 -0.72 6.49 39.13
C PRO A 455 -0.46 7.35 40.36
N ILE A 456 0.82 7.55 40.69
CA ILE A 456 1.23 8.47 41.76
C ILE A 456 1.65 9.78 41.09
N LYS A 457 0.89 10.85 41.32
CA LYS A 457 1.34 12.20 40.96
C LYS A 457 2.51 12.58 41.86
N GLU A 458 3.66 12.88 41.28
CA GLU A 458 4.76 13.52 42.00
C GLU A 458 4.53 15.02 41.99
N GLU A 459 4.38 15.62 43.17
CA GLU A 459 4.32 17.08 43.30
C GLU A 459 5.73 17.65 43.04
N VAL A 460 5.85 18.44 41.98
CA VAL A 460 7.12 19.09 41.62
C VAL A 460 7.36 20.23 42.61
N GLN A 461 8.27 20.01 43.56
CA GLN A 461 8.79 21.08 44.41
C GLN A 461 9.54 22.10 43.54
N GLN A 462 8.89 23.24 43.31
CA GLN A 462 9.53 24.42 42.73
C GLN A 462 10.42 25.08 43.79
N ASN A 463 11.70 24.69 43.81
CA ASN A 463 12.71 25.48 44.52
C ASN A 463 12.96 26.78 43.73
N GLN A 464 12.88 27.90 44.44
CA GLN A 464 13.43 29.19 44.03
C GLN A 464 14.89 29.30 44.49
#